data_AF-A0A6G4A3E0-F1
#
_entry.id   AF-A0A6G4A3E0-F1
#
_cell.length_a   1.000
_cell.length_b   1.000
_cell.length_c   1.000
_cell.angle_alpha   90.00
_cell.angle_beta   90.00
_cell.angle_gamma   90.00
#
_symmetry.space_group_name_H-M   'P 1'
#
loop_
_entity.id
_entity.type
_entity.pdbx_description
1 polymer ?
#
loop_
_entity_poly.entity_id
_entity_poly.type
_entity_poly.pdbx_seq_one_letter_code
_entity_poly.pdbx_strand_id
1 'polypeptide(L)'
;MSTEDKTRITVEIYGNQYKLMASTSTNYMKRVAEYVNDQMFRIAKGYPRLDSQRIAVLAAVNMADEYFRQNEVMEDISKVQKEKEAVQASYENMLQAYNELKQEHANKVNLAAEQLEQFEASKKQLLEERDALTKQHAAEKESFLQKQQQDKKLAFQQHEQEKQNMLAKYEAEKAAYMKQVQEDKANTINQLKEKQAGMMQQHQADKEAAAQRYQKDKELLTQQYEKEKQNLITQQEADKETYTKQLQEVKASSLNQLKEQQTMITQQHNDELERLAEKHRREKEFLNQQFEHDRQSSLVQQEADKEAYSKSLQEEKQALLNQFKEQQANFIQQHEEDRERLAQKYEQDKALLTLQYEQEKQMLLEDYEADKATHARQLQDENLVIIRQYQEQQTNIFQQYEIQKTNIIQQFQLQIESLVEQHKKDKTNLVQQYLDQKEQLIEQVRKDKEELMQQGLHDEELQKELDSVKEEYRQLREEYAKLQTEYNEWIQLVEIDAPGR
;
A
#
# COMPACT_ATOMS: atom_id res chain seq x y z
N MET A 1 65.52 44.29 -44.69
CA MET A 1 65.20 45.72 -44.59
C MET A 1 64.18 46.04 -45.67
N SER A 2 62.90 46.19 -45.32
CA SER A 2 61.88 46.60 -46.29
C SER A 2 61.79 48.11 -46.29
N THR A 3 62.30 48.74 -47.34
CA THR A 3 62.06 50.17 -47.60
C THR A 3 60.61 50.33 -48.01
N GLU A 4 59.74 50.74 -47.09
CA GLU A 4 58.35 51.10 -47.42
C GLU A 4 58.34 52.10 -48.59
N ASP A 5 57.55 51.80 -49.63
CA ASP A 5 57.39 52.63 -50.83
C ASP A 5 56.73 53.97 -50.49
N LYS A 6 57.53 54.91 -50.01
CA LYS A 6 57.09 56.28 -49.68
C LYS A 6 56.90 57.07 -50.97
N THR A 7 55.65 57.36 -51.30
CA THR A 7 55.30 58.16 -52.48
C THR A 7 55.41 59.65 -52.16
N ARG A 8 56.08 60.42 -53.02
CA ARG A 8 56.20 61.88 -52.89
C ARG A 8 55.04 62.55 -53.61
N ILE A 9 54.32 63.41 -52.90
CA ILE A 9 53.17 64.16 -53.43
C ILE A 9 53.34 65.65 -53.14
N THR A 10 53.07 66.50 -54.13
CA THR A 10 52.98 67.96 -53.92
C THR A 10 51.52 68.32 -53.68
N VAL A 11 51.25 69.00 -52.57
CA VAL A 11 49.91 69.50 -52.19
C VAL A 11 49.99 70.98 -51.86
N GLU A 12 48.88 71.70 -52.00
CA GLU A 12 48.79 73.12 -51.64
C GLU A 12 47.98 73.28 -50.36
N ILE A 13 48.53 73.98 -49.37
CA ILE A 13 47.88 74.25 -48.09
C ILE A 13 48.03 75.73 -47.79
N TYR A 14 46.91 76.42 -47.69
CA TYR A 14 46.79 77.84 -47.36
C TYR A 14 47.67 78.74 -48.25
N GLY A 15 47.64 78.48 -49.56
CA GLY A 15 48.37 79.22 -50.60
C GLY A 15 49.86 78.85 -50.76
N ASN A 16 50.36 77.89 -49.99
CA ASN A 16 51.75 77.41 -50.07
C ASN A 16 51.81 75.96 -50.56
N GLN A 17 52.76 75.66 -51.46
CA GLN A 17 52.98 74.30 -51.95
C GLN A 17 53.96 73.52 -51.05
N TYR A 18 53.54 72.36 -50.58
CA TYR A 18 54.33 71.44 -49.75
C TYR A 18 54.55 70.12 -50.46
N LYS A 19 55.78 69.60 -50.41
CA LYS A 19 56.12 68.25 -50.88
C LYS A 19 56.09 67.30 -49.69
N LEU A 20 55.03 66.49 -49.58
CA LEU A 20 54.84 65.51 -48.52
C LEU A 20 55.29 64.12 -48.96
N MET A 21 55.80 63.34 -48.01
CA MET A 21 56.08 61.92 -48.20
C MET A 21 55.01 61.11 -47.47
N ALA A 22 54.27 60.28 -48.19
CA ALA A 22 53.21 59.46 -47.61
C ALA A 22 53.52 57.98 -47.78
N SER A 23 53.34 57.22 -46.69
CA SER A 23 53.28 55.75 -46.71
C SER A 23 51.86 55.24 -47.05
N THR A 24 50.87 56.15 -47.05
CA THR A 24 49.45 55.88 -47.31
C THR A 24 49.07 56.35 -48.72
N SER A 25 47.94 55.88 -49.25
CA SER A 25 47.50 56.21 -50.62
C SER A 25 47.53 57.72 -50.94
N THR A 26 47.96 58.06 -52.16
CA THR A 26 48.02 59.44 -52.67
C THR A 26 46.70 60.19 -52.52
N ASN A 27 45.56 59.52 -52.74
CA ASN A 27 44.23 60.10 -52.58
C ASN A 27 43.90 60.43 -51.11
N TYR A 28 44.30 59.58 -50.16
CA TYR A 28 44.11 59.86 -48.75
C TYR A 28 44.90 61.08 -48.30
N MET A 29 46.17 61.19 -48.72
CA MET A 29 47.01 62.34 -48.35
C MET A 29 46.50 63.66 -48.95
N LYS A 30 45.94 63.65 -50.16
CA LYS A 30 45.26 64.83 -50.73
C LYS A 30 44.07 65.26 -49.87
N ARG A 31 43.22 64.32 -49.45
CA ARG A 31 42.08 64.61 -48.56
C ARG A 31 42.51 65.16 -47.21
N VAL A 32 43.61 64.66 -46.64
CA VAL A 32 44.18 65.20 -45.39
C VAL A 32 44.65 66.64 -45.61
N ALA A 33 45.37 66.91 -46.71
CA ALA A 33 45.83 68.26 -47.04
C ALA A 33 44.66 69.23 -47.26
N GLU A 34 43.61 68.79 -47.97
CA GLU A 34 42.36 69.55 -48.15
C GLU A 34 41.68 69.86 -46.81
N TYR A 35 41.58 68.87 -45.92
CA TYR A 35 41.00 69.06 -44.60
C TYR A 35 41.79 70.05 -43.73
N VAL A 36 43.13 69.96 -43.72
CA VAL A 36 44.00 70.92 -43.02
C VAL A 36 43.82 72.33 -43.61
N ASN A 37 43.78 72.43 -44.93
CA ASN A 37 43.57 73.68 -45.65
C ASN A 37 42.23 74.34 -45.27
N ASP A 38 41.14 73.58 -45.25
CA ASP A 38 39.82 74.06 -44.86
C ASP A 38 39.77 74.53 -43.40
N GLN A 39 40.46 73.83 -42.49
CA GLN A 39 40.56 74.24 -41.08
C GLN A 39 41.33 75.54 -40.92
N MET A 40 42.44 75.70 -41.65
CA MET A 40 43.19 76.96 -41.67
C MET A 40 42.36 78.12 -42.22
N PHE A 41 41.64 77.93 -43.34
CA PHE A 41 40.75 78.94 -43.89
C PHE A 41 39.58 79.30 -42.96
N ARG A 42 39.00 78.31 -42.26
CA ARG A 42 37.93 78.51 -41.29
C ARG A 42 38.37 79.40 -40.14
N ILE A 43 39.57 79.17 -39.60
CA ILE A 43 40.15 79.97 -38.51
C ILE A 43 40.52 81.37 -39.01
N ALA A 44 41.11 81.47 -40.21
CA ALA A 44 41.45 82.74 -40.85
C ALA A 44 40.22 83.65 -41.02
N LYS A 45 39.06 83.07 -41.37
CA LYS A 45 37.79 83.81 -41.49
C LYS A 45 37.31 84.41 -40.17
N GLY A 46 37.54 83.73 -39.05
CA GLY A 46 37.18 84.21 -37.70
C GLY A 46 38.19 85.18 -37.09
N TYR A 47 39.47 85.06 -37.46
CA TYR A 47 40.58 85.86 -36.92
C TYR A 47 41.46 86.46 -38.03
N PRO A 48 40.95 87.47 -38.78
CA PRO A 48 41.61 87.98 -39.99
C PRO A 48 42.91 88.77 -39.75
N ARG A 49 43.24 89.11 -38.50
CA ARG A 49 44.50 89.80 -38.13
C ARG A 49 45.61 88.84 -37.70
N LEU A 50 45.36 87.54 -37.71
CA LEU A 50 46.30 86.53 -37.27
C LEU A 50 47.22 86.12 -38.44
N ASP A 51 48.49 85.88 -38.14
CA ASP A 51 49.47 85.44 -39.14
C ASP A 51 49.32 83.94 -39.47
N SER A 52 49.80 83.55 -40.64
CA SER A 52 49.67 82.17 -41.16
C SER A 52 50.20 81.10 -40.20
N GLN A 53 51.28 81.39 -39.46
CA GLN A 53 51.86 80.44 -38.50
C GLN A 53 50.93 80.19 -37.31
N ARG A 54 50.37 81.25 -36.70
CA ARG A 54 49.41 81.10 -35.60
C ARG A 54 48.08 80.49 -36.06
N ILE A 55 47.64 80.77 -37.29
CA ILE A 55 46.48 80.09 -37.89
C ILE A 55 46.74 78.59 -38.02
N ALA A 56 47.93 78.19 -38.49
CA ALA A 56 48.31 76.78 -38.61
C ALA A 56 48.34 76.06 -37.25
N VAL A 57 48.88 76.71 -36.21
CA VAL A 57 48.92 76.16 -34.84
C VAL A 57 47.51 75.99 -34.26
N LEU A 58 46.63 76.99 -34.42
CA LEU A 58 45.23 76.86 -33.98
C LEU A 58 44.47 75.78 -34.76
N ALA A 59 44.75 75.63 -36.07
CA ALA A 59 44.19 74.55 -36.88
C ALA A 59 44.66 73.20 -36.34
N ALA A 60 45.95 73.04 -36.05
CA ALA A 60 46.50 71.82 -35.47
C ALA A 60 45.88 71.47 -34.12
N VAL A 61 45.71 72.46 -33.23
CA VAL A 61 45.08 72.28 -31.91
C VAL A 61 43.62 71.85 -32.04
N ASN A 62 42.84 72.52 -32.90
CA ASN A 62 41.44 72.16 -33.12
C ASN A 62 41.27 70.77 -33.73
N MET A 63 42.13 70.40 -34.68
CA MET A 63 42.12 69.06 -35.29
C MET A 63 42.53 67.98 -34.27
N ALA A 64 43.51 68.26 -33.42
CA ALA A 64 43.90 67.34 -32.35
C ALA A 64 42.78 67.17 -31.32
N ASP A 65 42.12 68.25 -30.92
CA ASP A 65 40.97 68.24 -30.01
C ASP A 65 39.77 67.47 -30.61
N GLU A 66 39.49 67.64 -31.90
CA GLU A 66 38.47 66.85 -32.61
C GLU A 66 38.82 65.35 -32.64
N TYR A 67 40.08 65.00 -32.88
CA TYR A 67 40.55 63.61 -32.86
C TYR A 67 40.44 62.97 -31.48
N PHE A 68 40.84 63.68 -30.41
CA PHE A 68 40.72 63.16 -29.04
C PHE A 68 39.26 62.97 -28.65
N ARG A 69 38.36 63.91 -28.96
CA ARG A 69 36.92 63.73 -28.74
C ARG A 69 36.34 62.56 -29.53
N GLN A 70 36.74 62.36 -30.78
CA GLN A 70 36.27 61.22 -31.58
C GLN A 70 36.77 59.89 -31.02
N ASN A 71 38.00 59.83 -30.52
CA ASN A 71 38.53 58.63 -29.88
C ASN A 71 37.81 58.29 -28.57
N GLU A 72 37.49 59.29 -27.74
CA GLU A 72 36.70 59.11 -26.52
C GLU A 72 35.32 58.53 -26.86
N VAL A 73 34.62 59.09 -27.84
CA VAL A 73 33.33 58.58 -28.32
C VAL A 73 33.45 57.17 -28.89
N MET A 74 34.52 56.84 -29.62
CA MET A 74 34.75 55.47 -30.12
C MET A 74 35.02 54.47 -29.00
N GLU A 75 35.73 54.89 -27.96
CA GLU A 75 35.96 54.06 -26.78
C GLU A 75 34.65 53.78 -26.04
N ASP A 76 33.78 54.78 -25.91
CA ASP A 76 32.46 54.64 -25.31
C ASP A 76 31.52 53.75 -26.15
N ILE A 77 31.51 53.92 -27.48
CA ILE A 77 30.77 53.05 -28.39
C ILE A 77 31.26 51.60 -28.27
N SER A 78 32.57 51.38 -28.18
CA SER A 78 33.16 50.05 -27.99
C SER A 78 32.75 49.42 -26.65
N LYS A 79 32.69 50.20 -25.57
CA LYS A 79 32.21 49.75 -24.24
C LYS A 79 30.74 49.34 -24.31
N VAL A 80 29.87 50.18 -24.88
CA VAL A 80 28.45 49.88 -25.04
C VAL A 80 28.24 48.65 -25.94
N GLN A 81 29.04 48.48 -26.97
CA GLN A 81 28.98 47.31 -27.85
C GLN A 81 29.33 46.03 -27.10
N LYS A 82 30.40 46.04 -26.28
CA LYS A 82 30.77 44.90 -25.43
C LYS A 82 29.71 44.59 -24.37
N GLU A 83 29.10 45.60 -23.76
CA GLU A 83 28.00 45.41 -22.82
C GLU A 83 26.78 44.80 -23.50
N LYS A 84 26.42 45.29 -24.69
CA LYS A 84 25.32 44.73 -25.49
C LYS A 84 25.58 43.26 -25.84
N GLU A 85 26.79 42.92 -26.28
CA GLU A 85 27.20 41.54 -26.58
C GLU A 85 27.14 40.65 -25.33
N ALA A 86 27.59 41.15 -24.18
CA ALA A 86 27.51 40.41 -22.91
C ALA A 86 26.05 40.17 -22.47
N VAL A 87 25.17 41.17 -22.61
CA VAL A 87 23.74 41.01 -22.31
C VAL A 87 23.10 40.02 -23.29
N GLN A 88 23.44 40.09 -24.57
CA GLN A 88 22.90 39.18 -25.58
C GLN A 88 23.33 37.72 -25.31
N ALA A 89 24.60 37.49 -24.95
CA ALA A 89 25.08 36.18 -24.51
C ALA A 89 24.37 35.70 -23.23
N SER A 90 24.12 36.59 -22.27
CA SER A 90 23.38 36.24 -21.06
C SER A 90 21.93 35.84 -21.35
N TYR A 91 21.29 36.50 -22.33
CA TYR A 91 19.93 36.20 -22.76
C TYR A 91 19.85 34.85 -23.49
N GLU A 92 20.82 34.54 -24.35
CA GLU A 92 20.91 33.24 -25.02
C GLU A 92 21.12 32.09 -24.02
N ASN A 93 21.99 32.27 -23.03
CA ASN A 93 22.19 31.30 -21.95
C ASN A 93 20.91 31.09 -21.12
N MET A 94 20.19 32.17 -20.81
CA MET A 94 18.92 32.10 -20.08
C MET A 94 17.84 31.37 -20.90
N LEU A 95 17.80 31.57 -22.22
CA LEU A 95 16.87 30.90 -23.11
C LEU A 95 17.17 29.39 -23.23
N GLN A 96 18.45 29.01 -23.26
CA GLN A 96 18.87 27.60 -23.19
C GLN A 96 18.42 26.95 -21.88
N ALA A 97 18.72 27.57 -20.74
CA ALA A 97 18.32 27.05 -19.42
C ALA A 97 16.79 26.91 -19.31
N TYR A 98 16.03 27.86 -19.86
CA TYR A 98 14.56 27.78 -19.91
C TYR A 98 14.06 26.59 -20.74
N ASN A 99 14.67 26.35 -21.91
CA ASN A 99 14.28 25.24 -22.78
C ASN A 99 14.64 23.87 -22.17
N GLU A 100 15.79 23.77 -21.51
CA GLU A 100 16.20 22.57 -20.78
C GLU A 100 15.25 22.27 -19.62
N LEU A 101 14.91 23.28 -18.81
CA LEU A 101 13.96 23.15 -17.71
C LEU A 101 12.57 22.73 -18.21
N LYS A 102 12.12 23.29 -19.34
CA LYS A 102 10.86 22.92 -19.98
C LYS A 102 10.85 21.46 -20.45
N GLN A 103 11.95 20.98 -21.03
CA GLN A 103 12.10 19.57 -21.40
C GLN A 103 12.12 18.66 -20.18
N GLU A 104 12.86 19.02 -19.12
CA GLU A 104 12.92 18.23 -17.90
C GLU A 104 11.53 18.11 -17.25
N HIS A 105 10.76 19.20 -17.21
CA HIS A 105 9.39 19.19 -16.73
C HIS A 105 8.48 18.32 -17.61
N ALA A 106 8.61 18.38 -18.93
CA ALA A 106 7.85 17.52 -19.84
C ALA A 106 8.17 16.03 -19.61
N ASN A 107 9.45 15.69 -19.41
CA ASN A 107 9.89 14.33 -19.11
C ASN A 107 9.33 13.84 -17.75
N LYS A 108 9.35 14.69 -16.72
CA LYS A 108 8.75 14.37 -15.41
C LYS A 108 7.25 14.12 -15.50
N VAL A 109 6.52 14.92 -16.29
CA VAL A 109 5.08 14.73 -16.51
C VAL A 109 4.81 13.41 -17.24
N ASN A 110 5.58 13.09 -18.27
CA ASN A 110 5.42 11.83 -18.99
C ASN A 110 5.73 10.62 -18.09
N LEU A 111 6.80 10.68 -17.30
CA LEU A 111 7.15 9.63 -16.35
C LEU A 111 6.05 9.40 -15.29
N ALA A 112 5.45 10.49 -14.79
CA ALA A 112 4.33 10.40 -13.86
C ALA A 112 3.07 9.80 -14.52
N ALA A 113 2.82 10.09 -15.79
CA ALA A 113 1.71 9.50 -16.55
C ALA A 113 1.92 7.99 -16.76
N GLU A 114 3.12 7.56 -17.12
CA GLU A 114 3.47 6.13 -17.25
C GLU A 114 3.33 5.38 -15.92
N GLN A 115 3.76 5.98 -14.81
CA GLN A 115 3.58 5.40 -13.47
C GLN A 115 2.10 5.26 -13.09
N LEU A 116 1.27 6.25 -13.44
CA LEU A 116 -0.18 6.18 -13.19
C LEU A 116 -0.83 5.05 -13.99
N GLU A 117 -0.46 4.89 -15.26
CA GLU A 117 -0.98 3.82 -16.13
C GLU A 117 -0.56 2.43 -15.62
N GLN A 118 0.68 2.27 -15.14
CA GLN A 118 1.14 1.03 -14.49
C GLN A 118 0.37 0.74 -13.20
N PHE A 119 0.09 1.76 -12.39
CA PHE A 119 -0.70 1.61 -11.16
C PHE A 119 -2.14 1.20 -11.46
N GLU A 120 -2.77 1.81 -12.48
CA GLU A 120 -4.11 1.45 -12.93
C GLU A 120 -4.18 0.01 -13.46
N ALA A 121 -3.18 -0.42 -14.23
CA ALA A 121 -3.06 -1.80 -14.70
C ALA A 121 -2.91 -2.80 -13.54
N SER A 122 -2.04 -2.51 -12.57
CA SER A 122 -1.85 -3.37 -11.38
C SER A 122 -3.12 -3.44 -10.53
N LYS A 123 -3.81 -2.31 -10.32
CA LYS A 123 -5.10 -2.26 -9.63
C LYS A 123 -6.15 -3.12 -10.33
N LYS A 124 -6.20 -3.09 -11.67
CA LYS A 124 -7.12 -3.91 -12.46
C LYS A 124 -6.84 -5.40 -12.28
N GLN A 125 -5.57 -5.82 -12.30
CA GLN A 125 -5.18 -7.21 -12.07
C GLN A 125 -5.60 -7.69 -10.66
N LEU A 126 -5.36 -6.87 -9.62
CA LEU A 126 -5.77 -7.20 -8.26
C LEU A 126 -7.29 -7.32 -8.12
N LEU A 127 -8.05 -6.50 -8.85
CA LEU A 127 -9.52 -6.59 -8.90
C LEU A 127 -9.99 -7.88 -9.56
N GLU A 128 -9.38 -8.27 -10.67
CA GLU A 128 -9.68 -9.54 -11.36
C GLU A 128 -9.33 -10.75 -10.50
N GLU A 129 -8.20 -10.72 -9.80
CA GLU A 129 -7.78 -11.78 -8.87
C GLU A 129 -8.72 -11.88 -7.66
N ARG A 130 -9.12 -10.75 -7.07
CA ARG A 130 -10.12 -10.70 -6.00
C ARG A 130 -11.46 -11.30 -6.46
N ASP A 131 -11.90 -10.97 -7.67
CA ASP A 131 -13.16 -11.48 -8.22
C ASP A 131 -13.08 -12.99 -8.51
N ALA A 132 -11.92 -13.49 -8.96
CA ALA A 132 -11.67 -14.92 -9.15
C ALA A 132 -11.71 -15.68 -7.80
N LEU A 133 -11.01 -15.17 -6.78
CA LEU A 133 -11.02 -15.72 -5.42
C LEU A 133 -12.43 -15.72 -4.82
N THR A 134 -13.19 -14.64 -5.03
CA THR A 134 -14.57 -14.55 -4.54
C THR A 134 -15.47 -15.60 -5.19
N LYS A 135 -15.31 -15.83 -6.50
CA LYS A 135 -16.04 -16.91 -7.21
C LYS A 135 -15.61 -18.30 -6.74
N GLN A 136 -14.32 -18.51 -6.50
CA GLN A 136 -13.81 -19.78 -5.97
C GLN A 136 -14.40 -20.07 -4.58
N HIS A 137 -14.34 -19.12 -3.65
CA HIS A 137 -14.93 -19.28 -2.32
C HIS A 137 -16.45 -19.47 -2.37
N ALA A 138 -17.15 -18.81 -3.29
CA ALA A 138 -18.58 -19.03 -3.49
C ALA A 138 -18.86 -20.47 -3.97
N ALA A 139 -18.09 -20.99 -4.94
CA ALA A 139 -18.22 -22.35 -5.44
C ALA A 139 -17.87 -23.40 -4.37
N GLU A 140 -16.81 -23.17 -3.58
CA GLU A 140 -16.43 -24.03 -2.46
C GLU A 140 -17.52 -24.07 -1.38
N LYS A 141 -18.10 -22.92 -1.04
CA LYS A 141 -19.22 -22.83 -0.10
C LYS A 141 -20.46 -23.57 -0.60
N GLU A 142 -20.77 -23.46 -1.88
CA GLU A 142 -21.90 -24.16 -2.50
C GLU A 142 -21.69 -25.68 -2.52
N SER A 143 -20.48 -26.13 -2.88
CA SER A 143 -20.06 -27.54 -2.82
C SER A 143 -20.13 -28.10 -1.39
N PHE A 144 -19.66 -27.34 -0.40
CA PHE A 144 -19.73 -27.72 1.01
C PHE A 144 -21.18 -27.86 1.48
N LEU A 145 -22.07 -26.93 1.10
CA LEU A 145 -23.48 -26.98 1.46
C LEU A 145 -24.18 -28.19 0.82
N GLN A 146 -23.89 -28.49 -0.45
CA GLN A 146 -24.39 -29.69 -1.12
C GLN A 146 -23.94 -30.96 -0.41
N LYS A 147 -22.66 -31.05 -0.03
CA LYS A 147 -22.13 -32.20 0.71
C LYS A 147 -22.82 -32.37 2.07
N GLN A 148 -23.01 -31.28 2.81
CA GLN A 148 -23.74 -31.32 4.08
C GLN A 148 -25.19 -31.80 3.91
N GLN A 149 -25.89 -31.37 2.85
CA GLN A 149 -27.24 -31.84 2.55
C GLN A 149 -27.25 -33.32 2.18
N GLN A 150 -26.26 -33.79 1.42
CA GLN A 150 -26.11 -35.20 1.07
C GLN A 150 -25.84 -36.06 2.31
N ASP A 151 -24.96 -35.62 3.21
CA ASP A 151 -24.65 -36.32 4.46
C ASP A 151 -25.89 -36.39 5.37
N LYS A 152 -26.68 -35.31 5.47
CA LYS A 152 -27.97 -35.34 6.19
C LYS A 152 -28.95 -36.32 5.57
N LYS A 153 -29.04 -36.38 4.24
CA LYS A 153 -29.92 -37.33 3.53
C LYS A 153 -29.47 -38.76 3.76
N LEU A 154 -28.17 -39.04 3.75
CA LEU A 154 -27.61 -40.35 4.01
C LEU A 154 -27.87 -40.78 5.46
N ALA A 155 -27.66 -39.89 6.43
CA ALA A 155 -27.95 -40.15 7.84
C ALA A 155 -29.45 -40.43 8.07
N PHE A 156 -30.34 -39.68 7.40
CA PHE A 156 -31.78 -39.94 7.46
C PHE A 156 -32.14 -41.33 6.89
N GLN A 157 -31.56 -41.71 5.75
CA GLN A 157 -31.76 -43.03 5.15
C GLN A 157 -31.25 -44.16 6.04
N GLN A 158 -30.07 -43.99 6.67
CA GLN A 158 -29.52 -44.96 7.62
C GLN A 158 -30.44 -45.13 8.83
N HIS A 159 -30.90 -44.02 9.42
CA HIS A 159 -31.83 -44.06 10.56
C HIS A 159 -33.18 -44.70 10.18
N GLU A 160 -33.68 -44.45 8.97
CA GLU A 160 -34.90 -45.09 8.46
C GLU A 160 -34.69 -46.61 8.27
N GLN A 161 -33.54 -47.03 7.76
CA GLN A 161 -33.19 -48.43 7.59
C GLN A 161 -32.99 -49.14 8.94
N GLU A 162 -32.34 -48.50 9.92
CA GLU A 162 -32.21 -49.01 11.28
C GLU A 162 -33.58 -49.18 11.95
N LYS A 163 -34.49 -48.22 11.78
CA LYS A 163 -35.87 -48.31 12.26
C LYS A 163 -36.61 -49.50 11.61
N GLN A 164 -36.46 -49.70 10.30
CA GLN A 164 -37.05 -50.85 9.60
C GLN A 164 -36.47 -52.18 10.11
N ASN A 165 -35.15 -52.25 10.33
CA ASN A 165 -34.51 -53.44 10.89
C ASN A 165 -34.98 -53.75 12.32
N MET A 166 -35.17 -52.72 13.15
CA MET A 166 -35.74 -52.87 14.50
C MET A 166 -37.18 -53.37 14.47
N LEU A 167 -38.02 -52.83 13.57
CA LEU A 167 -39.40 -53.31 13.37
C LEU A 167 -39.42 -54.78 12.91
N ALA A 168 -38.58 -55.15 11.95
CA ALA A 168 -38.48 -56.52 11.46
C ALA A 168 -38.04 -57.51 12.57
N LYS A 169 -37.09 -57.11 13.42
CA LYS A 169 -36.68 -57.91 14.59
C LYS A 169 -37.85 -58.10 15.57
N TYR A 170 -38.57 -57.03 15.89
CA TYR A 170 -39.73 -57.08 16.79
C TYR A 170 -40.84 -57.99 16.24
N GLU A 171 -41.13 -57.91 14.94
CA GLU A 171 -42.11 -58.78 14.28
C GLU A 171 -41.68 -60.26 14.32
N ALA A 172 -40.40 -60.54 14.09
CA ALA A 172 -39.85 -61.89 14.17
C ALA A 172 -39.93 -62.46 15.60
N GLU A 173 -39.56 -61.67 16.62
CA GLU A 173 -39.68 -62.06 18.03
C GLU A 173 -41.14 -62.33 18.43
N LYS A 174 -42.06 -61.45 18.02
CA LYS A 174 -43.50 -61.63 18.25
C LYS A 174 -44.02 -62.90 17.59
N ALA A 175 -43.60 -63.19 16.36
CA ALA A 175 -43.99 -64.41 15.66
C ALA A 175 -43.44 -65.68 16.35
N ALA A 176 -42.19 -65.64 16.83
CA ALA A 176 -41.59 -66.73 17.59
C ALA A 176 -42.33 -66.99 18.90
N TYR A 177 -42.66 -65.92 19.64
CA TYR A 177 -43.45 -66.02 20.87
C TYR A 177 -44.85 -66.62 20.62
N MET A 178 -45.55 -66.17 19.57
CA MET A 178 -46.85 -66.73 19.19
C MET A 178 -46.77 -68.22 18.83
N LYS A 179 -45.70 -68.64 18.16
CA LYS A 179 -45.46 -70.05 17.84
C LYS A 179 -45.23 -70.89 19.10
N GLN A 180 -44.45 -70.39 20.05
CA GLN A 180 -44.21 -71.05 21.33
C GLN A 180 -45.50 -71.22 22.13
N VAL A 181 -46.34 -70.19 22.21
CA VAL A 181 -47.65 -70.28 22.88
C VAL A 181 -48.56 -71.31 22.20
N GLN A 182 -48.52 -71.43 20.87
CA GLN A 182 -49.26 -72.47 20.14
C GLN A 182 -48.74 -73.88 20.44
N GLU A 183 -47.42 -74.07 20.50
CA GLU A 183 -46.79 -75.34 20.87
C GLU A 183 -47.14 -75.74 22.31
N ASP A 184 -47.07 -74.81 23.26
CA ASP A 184 -47.43 -75.04 24.66
C ASP A 184 -48.92 -75.40 24.81
N LYS A 185 -49.80 -74.73 24.05
CA LYS A 185 -51.23 -75.06 24.00
C LYS A 185 -51.46 -76.46 23.41
N ALA A 186 -50.76 -76.82 22.34
CA ALA A 186 -50.86 -78.16 21.74
C ALA A 186 -50.37 -79.24 22.70
N ASN A 187 -49.28 -79.00 23.41
CA ASN A 187 -48.75 -79.91 24.44
C ASN A 187 -49.75 -80.10 25.59
N THR A 188 -50.38 -79.03 26.06
CA THR A 188 -51.41 -79.09 27.11
C THR A 188 -52.64 -79.88 26.65
N ILE A 189 -53.09 -79.67 25.41
CA ILE A 189 -54.19 -80.44 24.81
C ILE A 189 -53.85 -81.92 24.72
N ASN A 190 -52.63 -82.26 24.32
CA ASN A 190 -52.20 -83.67 24.23
C ASN A 190 -52.14 -84.33 25.61
N GLN A 191 -51.62 -83.65 26.64
CA GLN A 191 -51.63 -84.14 28.02
C GLN A 191 -53.05 -84.38 28.56
N LEU A 192 -53.99 -83.48 28.24
CA LEU A 192 -55.40 -83.65 28.61
C LEU A 192 -56.04 -84.85 27.89
N LYS A 193 -55.73 -85.06 26.61
CA LYS A 193 -56.19 -86.23 25.85
C LYS A 193 -55.65 -87.53 26.41
N GLU A 194 -54.38 -87.58 26.81
CA GLU A 194 -53.78 -88.77 27.45
C GLU A 194 -54.45 -89.07 28.80
N LYS A 195 -54.67 -88.05 29.64
CA LYS A 195 -55.44 -88.20 30.90
C LYS A 195 -56.86 -88.70 30.66
N GLN A 196 -57.54 -88.18 29.64
CA GLN A 196 -58.90 -88.60 29.28
C GLN A 196 -58.92 -90.05 28.78
N ALA A 197 -57.93 -90.46 27.97
CA ALA A 197 -57.79 -91.84 27.51
C ALA A 197 -57.53 -92.81 28.68
N GLY A 198 -56.68 -92.42 29.64
CA GLY A 198 -56.43 -93.19 30.87
C GLY A 198 -57.70 -93.37 31.72
N MET A 199 -58.48 -92.30 31.92
CA MET A 199 -59.77 -92.39 32.63
C MET A 199 -60.77 -93.29 31.89
N MET A 200 -60.79 -93.26 30.55
CA MET A 200 -61.68 -94.10 29.74
C MET A 200 -61.30 -95.59 29.83
N GLN A 201 -60.00 -95.91 29.84
CA GLN A 201 -59.51 -97.27 30.07
C GLN A 201 -59.90 -97.80 31.46
N GLN A 202 -59.79 -96.97 32.50
CA GLN A 202 -60.18 -97.35 33.85
C GLN A 202 -61.69 -97.62 33.93
N HIS A 203 -62.50 -96.77 33.31
CA HIS A 203 -63.95 -96.96 33.28
C HIS A 203 -64.39 -98.23 32.52
N GLN A 204 -63.65 -98.60 31.47
CA GLN A 204 -63.85 -99.83 30.71
C GLN A 204 -63.51 -101.07 31.55
N ALA A 205 -62.37 -101.04 32.26
CA ALA A 205 -61.95 -102.10 33.18
C ALA A 205 -62.96 -102.31 34.33
N ASP A 206 -63.45 -101.22 34.93
CA ASP A 206 -64.45 -101.28 36.00
C ASP A 206 -65.78 -101.87 35.51
N LYS A 207 -66.19 -101.55 34.27
CA LYS A 207 -67.38 -102.13 33.64
C LYS A 207 -67.23 -103.64 33.39
N GLU A 208 -66.07 -104.08 32.91
CA GLU A 208 -65.78 -105.50 32.70
C GLU A 208 -65.73 -106.28 34.03
N ALA A 209 -65.17 -105.70 35.09
CA ALA A 209 -65.17 -106.28 36.43
C ALA A 209 -66.59 -106.41 37.01
N ALA A 210 -67.46 -105.41 36.80
CA ALA A 210 -68.86 -105.46 37.22
C ALA A 210 -69.65 -106.54 36.46
N ALA A 211 -69.41 -106.69 35.15
CA ALA A 211 -70.02 -107.75 34.33
C ALA A 211 -69.60 -109.16 34.80
N GLN A 212 -68.32 -109.36 35.13
CA GLN A 212 -67.83 -110.62 35.67
C GLN A 212 -68.45 -110.96 37.03
N ARG A 213 -68.62 -109.97 37.92
CA ARG A 213 -69.31 -110.15 39.21
C ARG A 213 -70.76 -110.60 39.01
N TYR A 214 -71.49 -109.91 38.13
CA TYR A 214 -72.87 -110.27 37.80
C TYR A 214 -73.01 -111.69 37.24
N GLN A 215 -72.06 -112.10 36.39
CA GLN A 215 -72.07 -113.43 35.79
C GLN A 215 -71.83 -114.54 36.83
N LYS A 216 -70.93 -114.29 37.79
CA LYS A 216 -70.67 -115.19 38.92
C LYS A 216 -71.87 -115.31 39.87
N ASP A 217 -72.55 -114.21 40.15
CA ASP A 217 -73.75 -114.20 41.00
C ASP A 217 -74.92 -114.94 40.34
N LYS A 218 -75.06 -114.84 39.01
CA LYS A 218 -76.07 -115.57 38.23
C LYS A 218 -75.85 -117.09 38.26
N GLU A 219 -74.61 -117.55 38.16
CA GLU A 219 -74.27 -118.98 38.25
C GLU A 219 -74.57 -119.55 39.64
N LEU A 220 -74.28 -118.78 40.70
CA LEU A 220 -74.57 -119.17 42.08
C LEU A 220 -76.08 -119.33 42.33
N LEU A 221 -76.90 -118.42 41.79
CA LEU A 221 -78.35 -118.46 41.93
C LEU A 221 -78.98 -119.64 41.16
N THR A 222 -78.39 -120.01 40.02
CA THR A 222 -78.85 -121.14 39.20
C THR A 222 -78.61 -122.48 39.91
N GLN A 223 -77.47 -122.64 40.60
CA GLN A 223 -77.18 -123.83 41.40
C GLN A 223 -78.11 -123.97 42.62
N GLN A 224 -78.51 -122.86 43.24
CA GLN A 224 -79.46 -122.88 44.36
C GLN A 224 -80.87 -123.33 43.90
N TYR A 225 -81.32 -122.85 42.75
CA TYR A 225 -82.62 -123.18 42.17
C TYR A 225 -82.74 -124.67 41.79
N GLU A 226 -81.70 -125.27 41.21
CA GLU A 226 -81.69 -126.71 40.85
C GLU A 226 -81.76 -127.63 42.08
N LYS A 227 -81.19 -127.20 43.21
CA LYS A 227 -81.21 -127.93 44.48
C LYS A 227 -82.59 -127.89 45.16
N GLU A 228 -83.29 -126.76 45.10
CA GLU A 228 -84.67 -126.64 45.62
C GLU A 228 -85.70 -127.37 44.76
N LYS A 229 -85.53 -127.35 43.43
CA LYS A 229 -86.41 -128.07 42.49
C LYS A 229 -86.44 -129.58 42.75
N GLN A 230 -85.31 -130.19 43.14
CA GLN A 230 -85.29 -131.63 43.44
C GLN A 230 -85.95 -132.03 44.76
N ASN A 231 -85.99 -131.12 45.74
CA ASN A 231 -86.66 -131.36 47.02
C ASN A 231 -88.19 -131.23 46.92
N LEU A 232 -88.70 -130.48 45.94
CA LEU A 232 -90.14 -130.26 45.75
C LEU A 232 -90.84 -131.41 44.97
N ILE A 233 -90.09 -132.12 44.10
CA ILE A 233 -90.63 -133.23 43.30
C ILE A 233 -90.92 -134.47 44.17
N THR A 234 -90.19 -134.67 45.25
CA THR A 234 -90.40 -135.79 46.20
C THR A 234 -91.57 -135.56 47.17
N GLN A 235 -92.16 -134.36 47.20
CA GLN A 235 -93.19 -133.97 48.16
C GLN A 235 -94.59 -133.81 47.53
N GLN A 236 -94.69 -133.73 46.20
CA GLN A 236 -95.96 -133.49 45.48
C GLN A 236 -96.65 -134.75 44.91
N GLU A 237 -96.07 -135.95 45.09
CA GLU A 237 -96.73 -137.21 44.70
C GLU A 237 -97.69 -137.77 45.77
N ALA A 238 -97.75 -137.16 46.98
CA ALA A 238 -98.58 -137.64 48.09
C ALA A 238 -99.93 -136.92 48.26
N ASP A 239 -100.15 -135.74 47.67
CA ASP A 239 -101.33 -134.90 47.95
C ASP A 239 -102.29 -134.73 46.76
N LYS A 240 -102.35 -135.74 45.87
CA LYS A 240 -103.20 -135.73 44.66
C LYS A 240 -104.54 -136.46 44.81
N GLU A 241 -104.97 -136.80 46.03
CA GLU A 241 -106.14 -137.68 46.21
C GLU A 241 -107.24 -137.20 47.19
N THR A 242 -107.23 -135.95 47.68
CA THR A 242 -108.28 -135.56 48.65
C THR A 242 -108.71 -134.08 48.65
N TYR A 243 -109.01 -133.47 47.49
CA TYR A 243 -109.84 -132.26 47.50
C TYR A 243 -110.64 -132.04 46.21
N THR A 244 -111.32 -133.11 45.77
CA THR A 244 -112.33 -133.08 44.70
C THR A 244 -113.70 -133.45 45.28
N LYS A 245 -114.24 -132.63 46.20
CA LYS A 245 -115.69 -132.60 46.51
C LYS A 245 -116.15 -131.47 47.45
N GLN A 246 -115.61 -130.26 47.31
CA GLN A 246 -116.28 -129.03 47.81
C GLN A 246 -116.28 -127.96 46.72
N LEU A 247 -116.62 -128.40 45.51
CA LEU A 247 -116.90 -127.57 44.34
C LEU A 247 -118.40 -127.59 44.08
N GLN A 248 -119.18 -126.92 44.92
CA GLN A 248 -120.53 -126.44 44.62
C GLN A 248 -120.99 -125.58 45.80
N GLU A 249 -121.56 -124.42 45.48
CA GLU A 249 -121.88 -123.29 46.39
C GLU A 249 -120.62 -122.44 46.70
N VAL A 250 -120.39 -121.22 46.22
CA VAL A 250 -121.30 -120.13 45.87
C VAL A 250 -120.61 -119.30 44.77
N LYS A 251 -120.84 -119.66 43.50
CA LYS A 251 -120.25 -118.99 42.32
C LYS A 251 -121.22 -117.98 41.70
N ALA A 252 -121.97 -117.24 42.52
CA ALA A 252 -123.00 -116.32 42.04
C ALA A 252 -123.21 -115.04 42.90
N SER A 253 -122.20 -114.58 43.66
CA SER A 253 -122.35 -113.35 44.48
C SER A 253 -121.13 -112.41 44.59
N SER A 254 -120.04 -112.60 43.84
CA SER A 254 -118.81 -111.78 44.00
C SER A 254 -118.38 -110.95 42.76
N LEU A 255 -119.23 -110.84 41.73
CA LEU A 255 -118.89 -110.11 40.49
C LEU A 255 -119.08 -108.57 40.59
N ASN A 256 -119.67 -108.05 41.67
CA ASN A 256 -119.83 -106.60 41.89
C ASN A 256 -118.83 -105.99 42.90
N GLN A 257 -118.09 -106.79 43.68
CA GLN A 257 -117.05 -106.29 44.62
C GLN A 257 -115.67 -106.10 43.95
N LEU A 258 -115.40 -106.72 42.80
CA LEU A 258 -114.10 -106.65 42.13
C LEU A 258 -113.88 -105.34 41.35
N LYS A 259 -114.96 -104.65 40.95
CA LYS A 259 -114.87 -103.40 40.16
C LYS A 259 -114.52 -102.17 41.00
N GLU A 260 -114.91 -102.12 42.29
CA GLU A 260 -114.62 -100.96 43.16
C GLU A 260 -113.16 -100.92 43.64
N GLN A 261 -112.54 -102.09 43.91
CA GLN A 261 -111.13 -102.16 44.32
C GLN A 261 -110.16 -101.76 43.19
N GLN A 262 -110.53 -101.98 41.93
CA GLN A 262 -109.66 -101.68 40.80
C GLN A 262 -109.52 -100.17 40.55
N THR A 263 -110.57 -99.38 40.82
CA THR A 263 -110.55 -97.91 40.69
C THR A 263 -109.71 -97.21 41.76
N MET A 264 -109.65 -97.73 42.99
CA MET A 264 -108.92 -97.07 44.09
C MET A 264 -107.38 -97.17 43.92
N ILE A 265 -106.88 -98.29 43.40
CA ILE A 265 -105.43 -98.54 43.21
C ILE A 265 -104.87 -97.68 42.06
N THR A 266 -105.63 -97.49 40.99
CA THR A 266 -105.18 -96.66 39.85
C THR A 266 -105.06 -95.18 40.22
N GLN A 267 -105.90 -94.70 41.14
CA GLN A 267 -105.87 -93.30 41.58
C GLN A 267 -104.66 -93.02 42.49
N GLN A 268 -104.31 -93.95 43.38
CA GLN A 268 -103.14 -93.80 44.27
C GLN A 268 -101.81 -93.78 43.52
N HIS A 269 -101.67 -94.55 42.44
CA HIS A 269 -100.42 -94.61 41.68
C HIS A 269 -100.16 -93.36 40.84
N ASN A 270 -101.23 -92.74 40.32
CA ASN A 270 -101.12 -91.47 39.58
C ASN A 270 -100.72 -90.32 40.50
N ASP A 271 -101.27 -90.25 41.71
CA ASP A 271 -100.94 -89.20 42.69
C ASP A 271 -99.45 -89.28 43.15
N GLU A 272 -98.88 -90.47 43.26
CA GLU A 272 -97.45 -90.66 43.60
C GLU A 272 -96.51 -90.24 42.45
N LEU A 273 -96.85 -90.58 41.21
CA LEU A 273 -96.08 -90.17 40.03
C LEU A 273 -96.06 -88.65 39.86
N GLU A 274 -97.20 -87.99 40.10
CA GLU A 274 -97.31 -86.53 40.00
C GLU A 274 -96.50 -85.82 41.09
N ARG A 275 -96.49 -86.34 42.32
CA ARG A 275 -95.63 -85.82 43.41
C ARG A 275 -94.14 -85.94 43.11
N LEU A 276 -93.71 -87.05 42.51
CA LEU A 276 -92.30 -87.26 42.15
C LEU A 276 -91.88 -86.34 41.00
N ALA A 277 -92.74 -86.16 39.99
CA ALA A 277 -92.50 -85.23 38.89
C ALA A 277 -92.37 -83.77 39.37
N GLU A 278 -93.25 -83.34 40.28
CA GLU A 278 -93.23 -81.99 40.85
C GLU A 278 -91.94 -81.74 41.67
N LYS A 279 -91.43 -82.76 42.38
CA LYS A 279 -90.17 -82.68 43.11
C LYS A 279 -88.97 -82.48 42.17
N HIS A 280 -88.86 -83.27 41.12
CA HIS A 280 -87.78 -83.12 40.13
C HIS A 280 -87.86 -81.79 39.37
N ARG A 281 -89.08 -81.28 39.12
CA ARG A 281 -89.26 -79.97 38.49
C ARG A 281 -88.70 -78.85 39.37
N ARG A 282 -89.01 -78.86 40.66
CA ARG A 282 -88.47 -77.88 41.63
C ARG A 282 -86.96 -77.97 41.78
N GLU A 283 -86.41 -79.17 41.80
CA GLU A 283 -84.96 -79.40 41.93
C GLU A 283 -84.22 -78.88 40.68
N LYS A 284 -84.79 -79.09 39.48
CA LYS A 284 -84.27 -78.53 38.23
C LYS A 284 -84.39 -77.00 38.19
N GLU A 285 -85.52 -76.43 38.59
CA GLU A 285 -85.72 -74.97 38.66
C GLU A 285 -84.73 -74.31 39.63
N PHE A 286 -84.53 -74.92 40.81
CA PHE A 286 -83.55 -74.46 41.80
C PHE A 286 -82.12 -74.49 41.28
N LEU A 287 -81.70 -75.60 40.68
CA LEU A 287 -80.36 -75.74 40.12
C LEU A 287 -80.12 -74.72 39.00
N ASN A 288 -81.14 -74.47 38.17
CA ASN A 288 -81.04 -73.51 37.08
C ASN A 288 -80.91 -72.06 37.59
N GLN A 289 -81.65 -71.69 38.64
CA GLN A 289 -81.50 -70.38 39.29
C GLN A 289 -80.11 -70.20 39.91
N GLN A 290 -79.54 -71.24 40.51
CA GLN A 290 -78.20 -71.20 41.05
C GLN A 290 -77.14 -71.00 39.96
N PHE A 291 -77.24 -71.73 38.84
CA PHE A 291 -76.35 -71.52 37.69
C PHE A 291 -76.47 -70.12 37.08
N GLU A 292 -77.68 -69.57 36.97
CA GLU A 292 -77.84 -68.19 36.47
C GLU A 292 -77.22 -67.17 37.42
N HIS A 293 -77.38 -67.35 38.73
CA HIS A 293 -76.76 -66.49 39.75
C HIS A 293 -75.23 -66.55 39.69
N ASP A 294 -74.65 -67.74 39.65
CA ASP A 294 -73.19 -67.93 39.58
C ASP A 294 -72.61 -67.37 38.27
N ARG A 295 -73.35 -67.51 37.15
CA ARG A 295 -72.98 -66.92 35.86
C ARG A 295 -72.98 -65.39 35.91
N GLN A 296 -74.00 -64.80 36.53
CA GLN A 296 -74.13 -63.36 36.63
C GLN A 296 -73.07 -62.76 37.57
N SER A 297 -72.81 -63.43 38.69
CA SER A 297 -71.73 -63.06 39.62
C SER A 297 -70.35 -63.12 38.95
N SER A 298 -70.07 -64.17 38.18
CA SER A 298 -68.81 -64.30 37.42
C SER A 298 -68.63 -63.23 36.35
N LEU A 299 -69.71 -62.83 35.65
CA LEU A 299 -69.67 -61.76 34.65
C LEU A 299 -69.39 -60.39 35.29
N VAL A 300 -70.03 -60.07 36.42
CA VAL A 300 -69.80 -58.82 37.15
C VAL A 300 -68.36 -58.75 37.67
N GLN A 301 -67.83 -59.86 38.18
CA GLN A 301 -66.43 -59.94 38.62
C GLN A 301 -65.46 -59.70 37.46
N GLN A 302 -65.72 -60.30 36.29
CA GLN A 302 -64.89 -60.13 35.10
C GLN A 302 -64.93 -58.69 34.55
N GLU A 303 -66.08 -58.01 34.62
CA GLU A 303 -66.20 -56.60 34.24
C GLU A 303 -65.46 -55.69 35.22
N ALA A 304 -65.58 -55.94 36.53
CA ALA A 304 -64.85 -55.20 37.57
C ALA A 304 -63.33 -55.35 37.43
N ASP A 305 -62.83 -56.57 37.18
CA ASP A 305 -61.41 -56.83 36.97
C ASP A 305 -60.89 -56.13 35.70
N LYS A 306 -61.69 -56.10 34.63
CA LYS A 306 -61.36 -55.38 33.39
C LYS A 306 -61.30 -53.87 33.59
N GLU A 307 -62.23 -53.31 34.37
CA GLU A 307 -62.25 -51.88 34.70
C GLU A 307 -61.07 -51.49 35.59
N ALA A 308 -60.74 -52.31 36.59
CA ALA A 308 -59.56 -52.13 37.45
C ALA A 308 -58.26 -52.16 36.64
N TYR A 309 -58.12 -53.11 35.71
CA TYR A 309 -56.96 -53.21 34.82
C TYR A 309 -56.86 -52.01 33.86
N SER A 310 -57.99 -51.56 33.31
CA SER A 310 -58.01 -50.36 32.45
C SER A 310 -57.57 -49.11 33.21
N LYS A 311 -58.00 -48.98 34.47
CA LYS A 311 -57.64 -47.85 35.33
C LYS A 311 -56.14 -47.87 35.70
N SER A 312 -55.60 -49.04 36.07
CA SER A 312 -54.16 -49.15 36.38
C SER A 312 -53.29 -48.85 35.16
N LEU A 313 -53.68 -49.31 33.97
CA LEU A 313 -52.97 -49.01 32.73
C LEU A 313 -53.01 -47.51 32.38
N GLN A 314 -54.13 -46.84 32.66
CA GLN A 314 -54.26 -45.40 32.46
C GLN A 314 -53.38 -44.60 33.43
N GLU A 315 -53.31 -45.02 34.69
CA GLU A 315 -52.45 -44.43 35.71
C GLU A 315 -50.96 -44.61 35.37
N GLU A 316 -50.56 -45.81 34.93
CA GLU A 316 -49.19 -46.11 34.49
C GLU A 316 -48.79 -45.30 33.25
N LYS A 317 -49.69 -45.18 32.26
CA LYS A 317 -49.49 -44.30 31.10
C LYS A 317 -49.32 -42.84 31.49
N GLN A 318 -50.09 -42.36 32.45
CA GLN A 318 -50.00 -40.98 32.93
C GLN A 318 -48.70 -40.74 33.69
N ALA A 319 -48.26 -41.68 34.51
CA ALA A 319 -46.97 -41.63 35.20
C ALA A 319 -45.80 -41.58 34.21
N LEU A 320 -45.82 -42.46 33.20
CA LEU A 320 -44.80 -42.48 32.15
C LEU A 320 -44.78 -41.17 31.35
N LEU A 321 -45.95 -40.61 31.02
CA LEU A 321 -46.05 -39.32 30.34
C LEU A 321 -45.46 -38.17 31.17
N ASN A 322 -45.71 -38.16 32.47
CA ASN A 322 -45.14 -37.15 33.37
C ASN A 322 -43.62 -37.29 33.46
N GLN A 323 -43.11 -38.52 33.53
CA GLN A 323 -41.67 -38.79 33.54
C GLN A 323 -40.99 -38.31 32.23
N PHE A 324 -41.62 -38.55 31.07
CA PHE A 324 -41.12 -38.03 29.79
C PHE A 324 -41.12 -36.50 29.74
N LYS A 325 -42.15 -35.84 30.26
CA LYS A 325 -42.21 -34.36 30.32
C LYS A 325 -41.12 -33.79 31.22
N GLU A 326 -40.86 -34.43 32.36
CA GLU A 326 -39.81 -34.00 33.29
C GLU A 326 -38.42 -34.20 32.69
N GLN A 327 -38.17 -35.33 32.03
CA GLN A 327 -36.92 -35.55 31.28
C GLN A 327 -36.74 -34.55 30.15
N GLN A 328 -37.80 -34.24 29.40
CA GLN A 328 -37.76 -33.22 28.34
C GLN A 328 -37.46 -31.83 28.91
N ALA A 329 -38.08 -31.45 30.02
CA ALA A 329 -37.83 -30.16 30.67
C ALA A 329 -36.38 -30.05 31.16
N ASN A 330 -35.84 -31.09 31.79
CA ASN A 330 -34.45 -31.13 32.24
C ASN A 330 -33.47 -31.02 31.07
N PHE A 331 -33.74 -31.70 29.95
CA PHE A 331 -32.92 -31.63 28.75
C PHE A 331 -32.94 -30.23 28.11
N ILE A 332 -34.11 -29.59 28.06
CA ILE A 332 -34.24 -28.21 27.56
C ILE A 332 -33.46 -27.24 28.45
N GLN A 333 -33.59 -27.37 29.77
CA GLN A 333 -32.87 -26.54 30.73
C GLN A 333 -31.35 -26.67 30.58
N GLN A 334 -30.83 -27.91 30.48
CA GLN A 334 -29.39 -28.13 30.26
C GLN A 334 -28.91 -27.50 28.95
N HIS A 335 -29.68 -27.62 27.87
CA HIS A 335 -29.35 -26.99 26.60
C HIS A 335 -29.37 -25.46 26.66
N GLU A 336 -30.30 -24.86 27.41
CA GLU A 336 -30.33 -23.41 27.63
C GLU A 336 -29.12 -22.93 28.42
N GLU A 337 -28.76 -23.64 29.50
CA GLU A 337 -27.57 -23.34 30.32
C GLU A 337 -26.28 -23.45 29.50
N ASP A 338 -26.13 -24.50 28.69
CA ASP A 338 -24.96 -24.68 27.82
C ASP A 338 -24.91 -23.62 26.70
N ARG A 339 -26.07 -23.24 26.14
CA ARG A 339 -26.15 -22.15 25.16
C ARG A 339 -25.71 -20.83 25.78
N GLU A 340 -26.14 -20.55 27.01
CA GLU A 340 -25.81 -19.32 27.71
C GLU A 340 -24.31 -19.26 28.07
N ARG A 341 -23.74 -20.38 28.55
CA ARG A 341 -22.29 -20.50 28.77
C ARG A 341 -21.48 -20.27 27.49
N LEU A 342 -21.92 -20.85 26.37
CA LEU A 342 -21.25 -20.66 25.08
C LEU A 342 -21.34 -19.21 24.61
N ALA A 343 -22.48 -18.56 24.80
CA ALA A 343 -22.67 -17.14 24.46
C ALA A 343 -21.77 -16.23 25.31
N GLN A 344 -21.67 -16.49 26.62
CA GLN A 344 -20.77 -15.75 27.51
C GLN A 344 -19.30 -15.92 27.11
N LYS A 345 -18.88 -17.15 26.77
CA LYS A 345 -17.52 -17.40 26.29
C LYS A 345 -17.24 -16.66 24.98
N TYR A 346 -18.17 -16.67 24.04
CA TYR A 346 -18.04 -15.94 22.78
C TYR A 346 -17.92 -14.42 22.99
N GLU A 347 -18.73 -13.84 23.89
CA GLU A 347 -18.64 -12.43 24.27
C GLU A 347 -17.27 -12.09 24.88
N GLN A 348 -16.75 -12.94 25.77
CA GLN A 348 -15.43 -12.77 26.37
C GLN A 348 -14.31 -12.85 25.34
N ASP A 349 -14.31 -13.87 24.48
CA ASP A 349 -13.30 -14.05 23.43
C ASP A 349 -13.34 -12.88 22.44
N LYS A 350 -14.54 -12.39 22.07
CA LYS A 350 -14.71 -11.21 21.24
C LYS A 350 -14.17 -9.94 21.90
N ALA A 351 -14.40 -9.75 23.20
CA ALA A 351 -13.89 -8.60 23.94
C ALA A 351 -12.36 -8.63 24.04
N LEU A 352 -11.77 -9.80 24.29
CA LEU A 352 -10.31 -10.01 24.28
C LEU A 352 -9.69 -9.69 22.92
N LEU A 353 -10.28 -10.20 21.84
CA LEU A 353 -9.79 -9.94 20.48
C LEU A 353 -9.90 -8.46 20.12
N THR A 354 -10.99 -7.79 20.55
CA THR A 354 -11.17 -6.35 20.32
C THR A 354 -10.09 -5.55 21.04
N LEU A 355 -9.80 -5.88 22.31
CA LEU A 355 -8.75 -5.24 23.09
C LEU A 355 -7.36 -5.43 22.47
N GLN A 356 -7.04 -6.64 22.00
CA GLN A 356 -5.78 -6.92 21.30
C GLN A 356 -5.65 -6.08 20.02
N TYR A 357 -6.72 -6.03 19.22
CA TYR A 357 -6.73 -5.24 17.99
C TYR A 357 -6.54 -3.74 18.28
N GLU A 358 -7.16 -3.23 19.34
CA GLU A 358 -7.00 -1.82 19.76
C GLU A 358 -5.58 -1.53 20.25
N GLN A 359 -4.96 -2.45 20.98
CA GLN A 359 -3.56 -2.34 21.41
C GLN A 359 -2.59 -2.36 20.23
N GLU A 360 -2.74 -3.31 19.30
CA GLU A 360 -1.92 -3.39 18.09
C GLU A 360 -2.06 -2.14 17.22
N LYS A 361 -3.29 -1.65 17.05
CA LYS A 361 -3.57 -0.40 16.33
C LYS A 361 -2.89 0.79 17.00
N GLN A 362 -2.89 0.85 18.33
CA GLN A 362 -2.27 1.94 19.07
C GLN A 362 -0.74 1.90 18.94
N MET A 363 -0.11 0.73 19.06
CA MET A 363 1.33 0.57 18.84
C MET A 363 1.73 0.97 17.42
N LEU A 364 0.97 0.55 16.40
CA LEU A 364 1.25 0.91 15.01
C LEU A 364 1.14 2.43 14.78
N LEU A 365 0.21 3.09 15.47
CA LEU A 365 0.06 4.54 15.39
C LEU A 365 1.24 5.27 16.05
N GLU A 366 1.71 4.79 17.21
CA GLU A 366 2.89 5.33 17.88
C GLU A 366 4.16 5.17 17.02
N ASP A 367 4.35 4.00 16.41
CA ASP A 367 5.47 3.76 15.48
C ASP A 367 5.41 4.69 14.27
N TYR A 368 4.22 4.86 13.67
CA TYR A 368 4.03 5.77 12.54
C TYR A 368 4.33 7.24 12.92
N GLU A 369 3.90 7.69 14.09
CA GLU A 369 4.20 9.04 14.58
C GLU A 369 5.69 9.23 14.86
N ALA A 370 6.36 8.21 15.42
CA ALA A 370 7.80 8.22 15.64
C ALA A 370 8.58 8.30 14.32
N ASP A 371 8.24 7.47 13.32
CA ASP A 371 8.86 7.49 12.00
C ASP A 371 8.66 8.83 11.30
N LYS A 372 7.43 9.37 11.34
CA LYS A 372 7.12 10.70 10.80
C LYS A 372 7.96 11.80 11.45
N ALA A 373 8.10 11.78 12.78
CA ALA A 373 8.92 12.74 13.50
C ALA A 373 10.41 12.59 13.15
N THR A 374 10.88 11.37 12.94
CA THR A 374 12.27 11.08 12.55
C THR A 374 12.56 11.60 11.15
N HIS A 375 11.66 11.36 10.19
CA HIS A 375 11.79 11.86 8.83
C HIS A 375 11.72 13.41 8.77
N ALA A 376 10.84 14.02 9.57
CA ALA A 376 10.77 15.47 9.68
C ALA A 376 12.08 16.08 10.21
N ARG A 377 12.72 15.44 11.20
CA ARG A 377 14.06 15.85 11.69
C ARG A 377 15.14 15.71 10.63
N GLN A 378 15.15 14.60 9.88
CA GLN A 378 16.12 14.40 8.79
C GLN A 378 16.00 15.51 7.73
N LEU A 379 14.79 15.82 7.28
CA LEU A 379 14.56 16.92 6.34
C LEU A 379 14.98 18.27 6.90
N GLN A 380 14.79 18.50 8.20
CA GLN A 380 15.23 19.72 8.87
C GLN A 380 16.76 19.83 8.92
N ASP A 381 17.45 18.73 9.23
CA ASP A 381 18.90 18.65 9.27
C ASP A 381 19.51 18.80 7.87
N GLU A 382 18.93 18.17 6.85
CA GLU A 382 19.33 18.34 5.44
C GLU A 382 19.17 19.80 4.99
N ASN A 383 18.04 20.44 5.31
CA ASN A 383 17.83 21.86 5.03
C ASN A 383 18.87 22.74 5.74
N LEU A 384 19.22 22.43 7.00
CA LEU A 384 20.27 23.14 7.74
C LEU A 384 21.65 22.99 7.07
N VAL A 385 21.98 21.80 6.57
CA VAL A 385 23.23 21.55 5.84
C VAL A 385 23.26 22.36 4.53
N ILE A 386 22.18 22.35 3.76
CA ILE A 386 22.07 23.12 2.51
C ILE A 386 22.23 24.63 2.78
N ILE A 387 21.57 25.15 3.82
CA ILE A 387 21.69 26.55 4.21
C ILE A 387 23.13 26.91 4.58
N ARG A 388 23.82 26.06 5.35
CA ARG A 388 25.24 26.27 5.70
C ARG A 388 26.14 26.27 4.47
N GLN A 389 25.96 25.31 3.56
CA GLN A 389 26.73 25.25 2.31
C GLN A 389 26.52 26.51 1.47
N TYR A 390 25.28 27.00 1.37
CA TYR A 390 24.99 28.24 0.65
C TYR A 390 25.67 29.45 1.31
N GLN A 391 25.64 29.54 2.64
CA GLN A 391 26.32 30.61 3.39
C GLN A 391 27.84 30.57 3.22
N GLU A 392 28.45 29.39 3.23
CA GLU A 392 29.89 29.21 2.97
C GLU A 392 30.26 29.62 1.55
N GLN A 393 29.46 29.23 0.55
CA GLN A 393 29.65 29.65 -0.84
C GLN A 393 29.57 31.16 -0.99
N GLN A 394 28.57 31.81 -0.38
CA GLN A 394 28.47 33.28 -0.40
C GLN A 394 29.68 33.94 0.26
N THR A 395 30.14 33.42 1.39
CA THR A 395 31.32 33.93 2.10
C THR A 395 32.57 33.81 1.23
N ASN A 396 32.75 32.69 0.54
CA ASN A 396 33.89 32.46 -0.35
C ASN A 396 33.87 33.43 -1.54
N ILE A 397 32.71 33.59 -2.20
CA ILE A 397 32.54 34.55 -3.30
C ILE A 397 32.88 35.97 -2.83
N PHE A 398 32.38 36.38 -1.66
CA PHE A 398 32.67 37.69 -1.09
C PHE A 398 34.16 37.88 -0.81
N GLN A 399 34.83 36.89 -0.21
CA GLN A 399 36.28 36.94 0.04
C GLN A 399 37.08 37.04 -1.26
N GLN A 400 36.72 36.28 -2.29
CA GLN A 400 37.36 36.37 -3.60
C GLN A 400 37.20 37.76 -4.21
N TYR A 401 36.01 38.36 -4.10
CA TYR A 401 35.73 39.69 -4.59
C TYR A 401 36.57 40.76 -3.87
N GLU A 402 36.69 40.68 -2.55
CA GLU A 402 37.54 41.60 -1.77
C GLU A 402 39.04 41.41 -2.09
N ILE A 403 39.50 40.17 -2.30
CA ILE A 403 40.88 39.93 -2.77
C ILE A 403 41.10 40.55 -4.15
N GLN A 404 40.19 40.35 -5.10
CA GLN A 404 40.31 40.94 -6.44
C GLN A 404 40.31 42.46 -6.40
N LYS A 405 39.39 43.06 -5.64
CA LYS A 405 39.33 44.50 -5.42
C LYS A 405 40.64 45.03 -4.84
N THR A 406 41.19 44.35 -3.83
CA THR A 406 42.46 44.73 -3.22
C THR A 406 43.62 44.66 -4.21
N ASN A 407 43.68 43.60 -5.03
CA ASN A 407 44.69 43.44 -6.08
C ASN A 407 44.60 44.54 -7.14
N ILE A 408 43.39 44.89 -7.59
CA ILE A 408 43.17 45.98 -8.54
C ILE A 408 43.65 47.32 -7.97
N ILE A 409 43.29 47.59 -6.71
CA ILE A 409 43.74 48.80 -6.01
C ILE A 409 45.27 48.83 -5.95
N GLN A 410 45.93 47.73 -5.55
CA GLN A 410 47.39 47.65 -5.50
C GLN A 410 48.03 47.86 -6.88
N GLN A 411 47.47 47.29 -7.95
CA GLN A 411 47.98 47.50 -9.30
C GLN A 411 47.93 48.97 -9.73
N PHE A 412 46.80 49.64 -9.48
CA PHE A 412 46.69 51.08 -9.76
C PHE A 412 47.63 51.90 -8.88
N GLN A 413 47.83 51.51 -7.61
CA GLN A 413 48.77 52.16 -6.71
C GLN A 413 50.21 52.08 -7.26
N LEU A 414 50.63 50.90 -7.69
CA LEU A 414 51.96 50.69 -8.29
C LEU A 414 52.13 51.45 -9.60
N GLN A 415 51.09 51.53 -10.45
CA GLN A 415 51.12 52.36 -11.66
C GLN A 415 51.29 53.84 -11.33
N ILE A 416 50.55 54.35 -10.34
CA ILE A 416 50.68 55.73 -9.88
C ILE A 416 52.09 55.99 -9.35
N GLU A 417 52.63 55.10 -8.53
CA GLU A 417 54.00 55.22 -8.01
C GLU A 417 55.04 55.23 -9.14
N SER A 418 54.92 54.33 -10.13
CA SER A 418 55.80 54.32 -11.30
C SER A 418 55.72 55.61 -12.10
N LEU A 419 54.51 56.15 -12.33
CA LEU A 419 54.31 57.42 -13.03
C LEU A 419 54.91 58.60 -12.25
N VAL A 420 54.74 58.62 -10.93
CA VAL A 420 55.34 59.64 -10.05
C VAL A 420 56.87 59.56 -10.09
N GLU A 421 57.44 58.36 -10.04
CA GLU A 421 58.88 58.13 -10.12
C GLU A 421 59.44 58.59 -11.48
N GLN A 422 58.73 58.28 -12.56
CA GLN A 422 59.06 58.73 -13.91
C GLN A 422 58.99 60.26 -14.01
N HIS A 423 57.92 60.89 -13.51
CA HIS A 423 57.80 62.35 -13.47
C HIS A 423 58.92 63.00 -12.65
N LYS A 424 59.32 62.41 -11.52
CA LYS A 424 60.47 62.89 -10.74
C LYS A 424 61.78 62.79 -11.53
N LYS A 425 62.00 61.67 -12.22
CA LYS A 425 63.18 61.48 -13.06
C LYS A 425 63.21 62.47 -14.22
N ASP A 426 62.09 62.66 -14.92
CA ASP A 426 61.97 63.60 -16.02
C ASP A 426 62.16 65.04 -15.56
N LYS A 427 61.59 65.42 -14.41
CA LYS A 427 61.85 66.73 -13.78
C LYS A 427 63.34 66.90 -13.45
N THR A 428 64.00 65.87 -12.93
CA THR A 428 65.42 65.92 -12.59
C THR A 428 66.29 66.05 -13.84
N ASN A 429 65.99 65.28 -14.88
CA ASN A 429 66.65 65.38 -16.18
C ASN A 429 66.47 66.77 -16.81
N LEU A 430 65.27 67.34 -16.74
CA LEU A 430 64.99 68.68 -17.24
C LEU A 430 65.79 69.74 -16.47
N VAL A 431 65.84 69.64 -15.15
CA VAL A 431 66.67 70.53 -14.31
C VAL A 431 68.15 70.39 -14.69
N GLN A 432 68.64 69.17 -14.88
CA GLN A 432 70.02 68.93 -15.29
C GLN A 432 70.32 69.54 -16.67
N GLN A 433 69.43 69.36 -17.64
CA GLN A 433 69.55 70.00 -18.95
C GLN A 433 69.62 71.52 -18.86
N TYR A 434 68.78 72.14 -18.01
CA TYR A 434 68.85 73.59 -17.77
C TYR A 434 70.17 74.02 -17.13
N LEU A 435 70.71 73.24 -16.19
CA LEU A 435 72.02 73.52 -15.58
C LEU A 435 73.14 73.40 -16.62
N ASP A 436 73.16 72.33 -17.41
CA ASP A 436 74.16 72.11 -18.45
C ASP A 436 74.12 73.21 -19.52
N GLN A 437 72.92 73.63 -19.95
CA GLN A 437 72.74 74.76 -20.86
C GLN A 437 73.25 76.08 -20.27
N LYS A 438 72.99 76.30 -18.97
CA LYS A 438 73.50 77.48 -18.26
C LYS A 438 75.02 77.47 -18.19
N GLU A 439 75.63 76.32 -17.89
CA GLU A 439 77.09 76.14 -17.85
C GLU A 439 77.71 76.41 -19.22
N GLN A 440 77.12 75.86 -20.28
CA GLN A 440 77.54 76.11 -21.67
C GLN A 440 77.47 77.60 -22.03
N LEU A 441 76.40 78.29 -21.63
CA LEU A 441 76.25 79.72 -21.88
C LEU A 441 77.29 80.55 -21.12
N ILE A 442 77.60 80.18 -19.87
CA ILE A 442 78.65 80.83 -19.08
C ILE A 442 80.02 80.64 -19.75
N GLU A 443 80.30 79.43 -20.22
CA GLU A 443 81.56 79.11 -20.90
C GLU A 443 81.68 79.83 -22.26
N GLN A 444 80.57 79.95 -23.00
CA GLN A 444 80.49 80.74 -24.22
C GLN A 444 80.83 82.22 -23.93
N VAL A 445 80.17 82.82 -22.93
CA VAL A 445 80.43 84.21 -22.53
C VAL A 445 81.88 84.40 -22.06
N ARG A 446 82.46 83.38 -21.40
CA ARG A 446 83.87 83.41 -20.99
C ARG A 446 84.80 83.41 -22.20
N LYS A 447 84.57 82.53 -23.19
CA LYS A 447 85.34 82.48 -24.43
C LYS A 447 85.24 83.79 -25.21
N ASP A 448 84.02 84.30 -25.40
CA ASP A 448 83.79 85.57 -26.09
C ASP A 448 84.52 86.72 -25.38
N LYS A 449 84.58 86.70 -24.03
CA LYS A 449 85.34 87.67 -23.24
C LYS A 449 86.86 87.51 -23.43
N GLU A 450 87.39 86.29 -23.45
CA GLU A 450 88.81 86.03 -23.69
C GLU A 450 89.22 86.46 -25.11
N GLU A 451 88.38 86.19 -26.12
CA GLU A 451 88.57 86.64 -27.50
C GLU A 451 88.59 88.18 -27.60
N LEU A 452 87.64 88.87 -26.95
CA LEU A 452 87.63 90.33 -26.88
C LEU A 452 88.88 90.90 -26.20
N MET A 453 89.40 90.25 -25.14
CA MET A 453 90.65 90.68 -24.52
C MET A 453 91.85 90.47 -25.44
N GLN A 454 91.90 89.37 -26.20
CA GLN A 454 92.96 89.15 -27.19
C GLN A 454 92.90 90.17 -28.34
N GLN A 455 91.70 90.50 -28.82
CA GLN A 455 91.51 91.57 -29.80
C GLN A 455 92.00 92.91 -29.26
N GLY A 456 91.66 93.25 -28.01
CA GLY A 456 92.16 94.47 -27.36
C GLY A 456 93.69 94.51 -27.23
N LEU A 457 94.33 93.38 -26.90
CA LEU A 457 95.80 93.29 -26.85
C LEU A 457 96.42 93.43 -28.25
N HIS A 458 95.81 92.83 -29.27
CA HIS A 458 96.27 92.95 -30.65
C HIS A 458 96.13 94.38 -31.18
N ASP A 459 95.01 95.04 -30.87
CA ASP A 459 94.80 96.46 -31.21
C ASP A 459 95.84 97.36 -30.51
N GLU A 460 96.20 97.06 -29.26
CA GLU A 460 97.24 97.80 -28.52
C GLU A 460 98.64 97.57 -29.10
N GLU A 461 98.93 96.36 -29.58
CA GLU A 461 100.19 96.03 -30.25
C GLU A 461 100.29 96.70 -31.63
N LEU A 462 99.21 96.69 -32.40
CA LEU A 462 99.11 97.42 -33.68
C LEU A 462 99.25 98.93 -33.47
N GLN A 463 98.72 99.46 -32.37
CA GLN A 463 98.87 100.86 -32.00
C GLN A 463 100.35 101.21 -31.68
N LYS A 464 101.08 100.32 -31.01
CA LYS A 464 102.52 100.49 -30.77
C LYS A 464 103.34 100.44 -32.06
N GLU A 465 103.03 99.53 -32.98
CA GLU A 465 103.68 99.50 -34.30
C GLU A 465 103.38 100.77 -35.10
N LEU A 466 102.14 101.24 -35.08
CA LEU A 466 101.77 102.51 -35.74
C LEU A 466 102.57 103.69 -35.16
N ASP A 467 102.75 103.73 -33.85
CA ASP A 467 103.52 104.79 -33.20
C ASP A 467 105.04 104.66 -33.47
N SER A 468 105.60 103.45 -33.60
CA SER A 468 106.99 103.28 -34.04
C SER A 468 107.19 103.73 -35.48
N VAL A 469 106.27 103.39 -36.39
CA VAL A 469 106.31 103.82 -37.80
C VAL A 469 106.19 105.34 -37.92
N LYS A 470 105.37 106.00 -37.09
CA LYS A 470 105.32 107.46 -37.03
C LYS A 470 106.66 108.07 -36.60
N GLU A 471 107.34 107.45 -35.63
CA GLU A 471 108.65 107.93 -35.17
C GLU A 471 109.74 107.70 -36.23
N GLU A 472 109.72 106.55 -36.92
CA GLU A 472 110.59 106.30 -38.08
C GLU A 472 110.33 107.32 -39.20
N TYR A 473 109.07 107.62 -39.51
CA TYR A 473 108.70 108.64 -40.50
C TYR A 473 109.18 110.03 -40.08
N ARG A 474 109.12 110.35 -38.78
CA ARG A 474 109.64 111.60 -38.23
C ARG A 474 111.16 111.68 -38.36
N GLN A 475 111.88 110.62 -38.03
CA GLN A 475 113.33 110.54 -38.19
C GLN A 475 113.74 110.68 -39.66
N LEU A 476 113.06 109.98 -40.56
CA LEU A 476 113.31 110.09 -42.00
C LEU A 476 113.03 111.51 -42.52
N ARG A 477 111.99 112.18 -42.01
CA ARG A 477 111.69 113.58 -42.33
C ARG A 477 112.77 114.53 -41.82
N GLU A 478 113.32 114.30 -40.63
CA GLU A 478 114.44 115.06 -40.07
C GLU A 478 115.73 114.83 -40.87
N GLU A 479 116.01 113.60 -41.30
CA GLU A 479 117.14 113.29 -42.19
C GLU A 479 116.96 113.91 -43.58
N TYR A 480 115.76 113.87 -44.14
CA TYR A 480 115.45 114.53 -45.42
C TYR A 480 115.63 116.04 -45.31
N ALA A 481 115.23 116.65 -44.18
CA ALA A 481 115.45 118.07 -43.92
C ALA A 481 116.96 118.39 -43.79
N LYS A 482 117.74 117.55 -43.11
CA LYS A 482 119.21 117.69 -43.04
C LYS A 482 119.85 117.61 -44.42
N LEU A 483 119.50 116.59 -45.20
CA LEU A 483 120.01 116.40 -46.56
C LEU A 483 119.61 117.56 -47.48
N GLN A 484 118.39 118.10 -47.33
CA GLN A 484 117.95 119.28 -48.06
C GLN A 484 118.74 120.53 -47.66
N THR A 485 119.14 120.64 -46.38
CA THR A 485 119.99 121.75 -45.90
C THR A 485 121.41 121.63 -46.46
N GLU A 486 122.00 120.43 -46.40
CA GLU A 486 123.30 120.14 -47.00
C GLU A 486 123.30 120.36 -48.52
N TYR A 487 122.25 119.92 -49.23
CA TYR A 487 122.10 120.17 -50.66
C TYR A 487 122.02 121.67 -50.98
N ASN A 488 121.33 122.45 -50.15
CA ASN A 488 121.25 123.91 -50.31
C ASN A 488 122.59 124.60 -49.99
N GLU A 489 123.38 124.08 -49.05
CA GLU A 489 124.74 124.57 -48.74
C GLU A 489 125.74 124.26 -49.87
N TRP A 490 125.63 123.09 -50.51
CA TRP A 490 126.44 122.74 -51.68
C TRP A 490 126.13 123.61 -52.91
N ILE A 491 124.89 124.10 -53.05
CA ILE A 491 124.54 125.04 -54.13
C ILE A 491 125.13 126.44 -53.87
N GLN A 492 125.17 126.92 -52.62
CA GLN A 492 125.72 128.24 -52.30
C GLN A 492 127.26 128.32 -52.44
N LEU A 493 127.98 127.21 -52.32
CA LEU A 493 129.43 127.17 -52.47
C LEU A 493 129.92 127.13 -53.94
N VAL A 494 129.02 126.94 -54.91
CA VAL A 494 129.37 126.92 -56.35
C VAL A 494 129.21 128.31 -57.01
N GLU A 495 128.57 129.29 -56.36
CA GLU A 495 128.26 130.60 -56.95
C GLU A 495 129.05 131.80 -56.38
N ILE A 496 130.02 131.59 -55.47
CA ILE A 496 130.85 132.67 -54.90
C ILE A 496 132.35 132.30 -55.00
N ASP A 497 133.03 132.99 -55.92
CA ASP A 497 134.49 133.16 -56.12
C ASP A 497 135.30 132.16 -56.99
N ALA A 498 135.37 132.51 -58.29
CA ALA A 498 136.63 132.97 -58.90
C ALA A 498 136.35 134.36 -59.53
N PRO A 499 137.22 135.41 -59.46
CA PRO A 499 138.69 135.33 -59.62
C PRO A 499 139.54 136.21 -58.67
N GLY A 500 140.73 135.71 -58.29
CA GLY A 500 141.78 136.52 -57.67
C GLY A 500 142.95 135.74 -57.05
N ARG A 501 143.85 135.23 -57.90
CA ARG A 501 145.01 134.31 -57.69
C ARG A 501 144.72 132.83 -57.69
#